data_AF-A0AB35RRL0-F1
#
_entry.id   AF-A0AB35RRL0-F1
#
_cell.length_a   1.000
_cell.length_b   1.000
_cell.length_c   1.000
_cell.angle_alpha   90.00
_cell.angle_beta   90.00
_cell.angle_gamma   90.00
#
_symmetry.space_group_name_H-M   'P 1'
#
loop_
_entity.id
_entity.type
_entity.pdbx_description
1 polymer ?
#
loop_
_entity_poly.entity_id
_entity_poly.type
_entity_poly.pdbx_seq_one_letter_code
_entity_poly.pdbx_strand_id
1 'polypeptide(L)'
;MMTCAMTQKLNTQMNLEFHASHLYFSLGNGCMSCNLPGVGALLRIQAQQCVTRMMRLFDYIKASGGCPVIKPVNMTDNNIVSVEDVIRQLMENQALASVRWNAWPKRRLCMRVQPGWIC
;
A
#
# COMPACT_ATOMS: atom_id res chain seq x y z
N MET A 1 16.75 -15.21 13.54
CA MET A 1 15.39 -15.61 13.11
C MET A 1 14.42 -14.50 13.45
N MET A 2 13.45 -14.21 12.57
CA MET A 2 12.43 -13.19 12.81
C MET A 2 11.53 -13.58 14.00
N THR A 3 11.21 -12.65 14.90
CA THR A 3 10.26 -12.93 15.99
C THR A 3 8.83 -12.96 15.47
N CYS A 4 7.95 -13.78 16.07
CA CYS A 4 6.53 -13.85 15.68
C CYS A 4 5.85 -12.47 15.68
N ALA A 5 6.15 -11.63 16.67
CA ALA A 5 5.61 -10.28 16.76
C ALA A 5 6.02 -9.39 15.56
N MET A 6 7.25 -9.52 15.08
CA MET A 6 7.74 -8.76 13.93
C MET A 6 7.12 -9.29 12.62
N THR A 7 7.05 -10.61 12.45
CA THR A 7 6.39 -11.26 11.31
C THR A 7 4.92 -10.84 11.21
N GLN A 8 4.21 -10.78 12.33
CA GLN A 8 2.81 -10.34 12.35
C GLN A 8 2.66 -8.88 11.92
N LYS A 9 3.51 -7.97 12.41
CA LYS A 9 3.48 -6.56 11.99
C LYS A 9 3.76 -6.40 10.50
N LEU A 10 4.72 -7.14 9.96
CA LEU A 10 5.08 -7.09 8.53
C LEU A 10 3.94 -7.66 7.66
N ASN A 11 3.32 -8.77 8.10
CA ASN A 11 2.13 -9.31 7.44
C ASN A 11 0.98 -8.30 7.44
N THR A 12 0.75 -7.59 8.56
CA THR A 12 -0.26 -6.52 8.61
C THR A 12 0.08 -5.40 7.63
N GLN A 13 1.32 -4.92 7.60
CA GLN A 13 1.74 -3.88 6.64
C GLN A 13 1.55 -4.33 5.19
N MET A 14 1.96 -5.55 4.86
CA MET A 14 1.85 -6.12 3.52
C MET A 14 0.38 -6.16 3.06
N ASN A 15 -0.53 -6.60 3.93
CA ASN A 15 -1.97 -6.62 3.63
C ASN A 15 -2.56 -5.22 3.48
N LEU A 16 -2.06 -4.22 4.22
CA LEU A 16 -2.50 -2.84 4.08
C LEU A 16 -2.08 -2.24 2.73
N GLU A 17 -0.86 -2.52 2.26
CA GLU A 17 -0.43 -2.10 0.91
C GLU A 17 -1.28 -2.79 -0.17
N PHE A 18 -1.60 -4.07 0.00
CA PHE A 18 -2.46 -4.80 -0.92
C PHE A 18 -3.88 -4.22 -0.97
N HIS A 19 -4.49 -3.96 0.19
CA HIS A 19 -5.79 -3.32 0.28
C HIS A 19 -5.81 -1.92 -0.36
N ALA A 20 -4.75 -1.12 -0.11
CA ALA A 20 -4.61 0.20 -0.72
C ALA A 20 -4.53 0.12 -2.26
N SER A 21 -3.82 -0.87 -2.82
CA SER A 21 -3.77 -1.04 -4.27
C SER A 21 -5.15 -1.33 -4.88
N HIS A 22 -5.95 -2.19 -4.25
CA HIS A 22 -7.32 -2.47 -4.69
C HIS A 22 -8.20 -1.23 -4.64
N LEU A 23 -8.12 -0.45 -3.56
CA LEU A 23 -8.86 0.79 -3.41
C LEU A 23 -8.49 1.80 -4.51
N TYR A 24 -7.21 2.04 -4.75
CA TYR A 24 -6.78 2.96 -5.82
C TYR A 24 -7.14 2.46 -7.22
N PHE A 25 -7.15 1.14 -7.44
CA PHE A 25 -7.61 0.58 -8.70
C PHE A 25 -9.11 0.86 -8.94
N SER A 26 -9.95 0.63 -7.92
CA SER A 26 -11.39 0.92 -7.98
C SER A 26 -11.66 2.41 -8.19
N LEU A 27 -10.99 3.27 -7.43
CA LEU A 27 -11.11 4.73 -7.57
C LEU A 27 -10.65 5.21 -8.94
N GLY A 28 -9.52 4.69 -9.44
CA GLY A 28 -9.01 5.02 -10.76
C GLY A 28 -9.97 4.64 -11.89
N ASN A 29 -10.71 3.53 -11.73
CA ASN A 29 -11.75 3.13 -12.67
C ASN A 29 -12.95 4.10 -12.64
N GLY A 30 -13.43 4.49 -11.45
CA GLY A 30 -14.54 5.43 -11.36
C GLY A 30 -14.18 6.85 -11.81
N CYS A 31 -12.92 7.29 -11.65
CA CYS A 31 -12.45 8.56 -12.22
C CYS A 31 -12.53 8.60 -13.76
N MET A 32 -12.43 7.46 -14.45
CA MET A 32 -12.63 7.41 -15.91
C MET A 32 -14.09 7.68 -16.27
N SER A 33 -15.04 7.15 -15.49
CA SER A 33 -16.47 7.41 -15.68
C SER A 33 -16.85 8.88 -15.40
N CYS A 34 -16.11 9.56 -14.52
CA CYS A 34 -16.29 10.97 -14.18
C CYS A 34 -15.48 11.95 -15.07
N ASN A 35 -14.95 11.47 -16.21
CA ASN A 35 -14.18 12.28 -17.18
C ASN A 35 -12.91 12.96 -16.60
N LEU A 36 -12.22 12.30 -15.66
CA LEU A 36 -10.98 12.80 -15.02
C LEU A 36 -9.79 11.86 -15.30
N PRO A 37 -9.32 11.80 -16.55
CA PRO A 37 -8.31 10.82 -16.95
C PRO A 37 -6.97 11.01 -16.23
N GLY A 38 -6.59 12.26 -15.90
CA GLY A 38 -5.36 12.55 -15.16
C GLY A 38 -5.34 11.95 -13.75
N VAL A 39 -6.41 12.14 -12.99
CA VAL A 39 -6.55 11.58 -11.62
C VAL A 39 -6.62 10.06 -11.68
N GLY A 40 -7.35 9.50 -12.65
CA GLY A 40 -7.39 8.05 -12.86
C GLY A 40 -6.02 7.43 -13.16
N ALA A 41 -5.20 8.10 -13.97
CA ALA A 41 -3.83 7.65 -14.25
C ALA A 41 -2.92 7.71 -13.02
N LEU A 42 -3.00 8.79 -12.23
CA LEU A 42 -2.24 8.91 -10.97
C LEU A 42 -2.60 7.80 -9.99
N LEU A 43 -3.89 7.48 -9.83
CA LEU A 43 -4.36 6.42 -8.95
C LEU A 43 -3.87 5.04 -9.41
N ARG A 44 -3.82 4.77 -10.72
CA ARG A 44 -3.21 3.55 -11.26
C ARG A 44 -1.72 3.43 -10.94
N ILE A 45 -0.97 4.53 -11.05
CA ILE A 45 0.45 4.56 -10.66
C ILE A 45 0.59 4.28 -9.16
N GLN A 46 -0.25 4.89 -8.32
CA GLN A 46 -0.25 4.65 -6.87
C GLN A 46 -0.60 3.19 -6.52
N ALA A 47 -1.57 2.60 -7.21
CA ALA A 47 -1.90 1.18 -7.07
C ALA A 47 -0.68 0.29 -7.37
N GLN A 48 0.03 0.56 -8.46
CA GLN A 48 1.23 -0.18 -8.85
C GLN A 48 2.37 -0.06 -7.82
N GLN A 49 2.56 1.14 -7.25
CA GLN A 49 3.54 1.36 -6.19
C GLN A 49 3.20 0.57 -4.92
N CYS A 50 1.92 0.52 -4.53
CA CYS A 50 1.44 -0.29 -3.40
C CYS A 50 1.69 -1.79 -3.62
N VAL A 51 1.38 -2.33 -4.79
CA VAL A 51 1.69 -3.73 -5.14
C VAL A 51 3.20 -3.99 -5.07
N THR A 52 4.01 -3.07 -5.58
CA THR A 52 5.48 -3.18 -5.51
C THR A 52 5.96 -3.22 -4.05
N ARG A 53 5.43 -2.35 -3.18
CA ARG A 53 5.76 -2.36 -1.73
C ARG A 53 5.34 -3.66 -1.06
N MET A 54 4.14 -4.16 -1.37
CA MET A 54 3.64 -5.44 -0.88
C MET A 54 4.58 -6.59 -1.27
N MET A 55 4.97 -6.69 -2.54
CA MET A 55 5.88 -7.74 -3.02
C MET A 55 7.23 -7.70 -2.32
N ARG A 56 7.79 -6.51 -2.11
CA ARG A 56 9.05 -6.37 -1.37
C ARG A 56 8.95 -6.80 0.09
N LEU A 57 7.82 -6.50 0.75
CA LEU A 57 7.54 -6.99 2.10
C LEU A 57 7.41 -8.52 2.13
N PHE A 58 6.74 -9.10 1.14
CA PHE A 58 6.60 -10.55 0.99
C PHE A 58 7.97 -11.23 0.91
N ASP A 59 8.85 -10.76 0.02
CA ASP A 59 10.20 -11.29 -0.16
C ASP A 59 11.04 -11.15 1.11
N TYR A 60 10.95 -10.01 1.79
CA TYR A 60 11.65 -9.78 3.04
C TYR A 60 11.21 -10.73 4.16
N ILE A 61 9.90 -10.97 4.29
CA ILE A 61 9.36 -11.93 5.26
C ILE A 61 9.89 -13.34 4.96
N LYS A 62 9.85 -13.77 3.69
CA LYS A 62 10.37 -15.07 3.25
C LYS A 62 11.87 -15.22 3.52
N ALA A 63 12.68 -14.23 3.13
CA ALA A 63 14.14 -14.25 3.31
C ALA A 63 14.55 -14.31 4.79
N SER A 64 13.72 -13.78 5.68
CA SER A 64 13.96 -13.78 7.13
C SER A 64 13.46 -15.03 7.85
N GLY A 65 12.94 -16.02 7.12
CA GLY A 65 12.39 -17.27 7.66
C GLY A 65 10.96 -17.15 8.22
N GLY A 66 10.23 -16.09 7.87
CA GLY A 66 8.82 -15.91 8.23
C GLY A 66 7.85 -16.44 7.18
N CYS A 67 6.60 -16.67 7.56
CA CYS A 67 5.53 -17.05 6.65
C CYS A 67 4.68 -15.81 6.27
N PRO A 68 4.71 -15.37 5.00
CA PRO A 68 3.82 -14.31 4.54
C PRO A 68 2.39 -14.83 4.41
N VAL A 69 1.42 -14.06 4.89
CA VAL A 69 -0.01 -14.40 4.84
C VAL A 69 -0.76 -13.26 4.19
N ILE A 70 -1.37 -13.53 3.03
CA ILE A 70 -2.23 -12.60 2.33
C ILE A 70 -3.68 -12.86 2.77
N LYS A 71 -4.36 -11.82 3.20
CA LYS A 71 -5.75 -11.86 3.64
C LYS A 71 -6.67 -11.48 2.47
N PRO A 72 -7.91 -12.01 2.44
CA PRO A 72 -8.90 -11.58 1.46
C PRO A 72 -9.16 -10.07 1.60
N VAL A 73 -9.32 -9.40 0.48
CA VAL A 73 -9.65 -7.97 0.42
C VAL A 73 -11.16 -7.85 0.50
N ASN A 74 -11.65 -7.14 1.52
CA ASN A 74 -13.06 -6.82 1.62
C ASN A 74 -13.30 -5.50 0.89
N MET A 75 -13.83 -5.56 -0.33
CA MET A 75 -14.13 -4.38 -1.12
C MET A 75 -15.44 -3.78 -0.61
N THR A 76 -15.40 -2.60 0.00
CA THR A 76 -16.59 -1.76 0.13
C THR A 76 -16.87 -1.10 -1.21
N ASP A 77 -18.13 -1.13 -1.66
CA ASP A 77 -18.59 -0.35 -2.81
C ASP A 77 -18.42 1.14 -2.48
N ASN A 78 -17.29 1.69 -2.91
CA ASN A 78 -17.01 3.11 -2.79
C ASN A 78 -17.73 3.81 -3.93
N ASN A 79 -18.94 4.28 -3.67
CA ASN A 79 -19.63 5.16 -4.60
C ASN A 79 -18.85 6.48 -4.65
N ILE A 80 -18.24 6.79 -5.79
CA ILE A 80 -17.41 8.00 -5.94
C ILE A 80 -18.33 9.20 -6.07
N VAL A 81 -18.42 10.01 -5.01
CA VAL A 81 -19.29 11.20 -4.97
C VAL A 81 -18.63 12.40 -5.64
N SER A 82 -17.32 12.59 -5.42
CA SER A 82 -16.58 13.74 -5.97
C SER A 82 -15.08 13.47 -6.09
N VAL A 83 -14.42 14.19 -7.00
CA VAL A 83 -12.96 14.14 -7.21
C VAL A 83 -12.19 14.59 -5.98
N GLU A 84 -12.71 15.61 -5.30
CA GLU A 84 -12.10 16.15 -4.09
C GLU A 84 -12.03 15.08 -3.00
N ASP A 85 -13.10 14.30 -2.83
CA ASP A 85 -13.13 13.20 -1.87
C ASP A 85 -12.10 12.12 -2.22
N VAL A 86 -11.94 11.79 -3.50
CA VAL A 86 -10.94 10.82 -3.97
C VAL A 86 -9.53 11.30 -3.65
N ILE A 87 -9.21 12.56 -3.95
CA ILE A 87 -7.89 13.13 -3.69
C ILE A 87 -7.64 13.22 -2.17
N ARG A 88 -8.65 13.64 -1.40
CA ARG A 88 -8.56 13.72 0.05
C ARG A 88 -8.29 12.35 0.67
N GLN A 89 -9.04 11.33 0.24
CA GLN A 89 -8.87 9.96 0.69
C GLN A 89 -7.49 9.39 0.30
N LEU A 90 -7.00 9.70 -0.90
CA LEU A 90 -5.64 9.36 -1.31
C LEU A 90 -4.60 10.01 -0.38
N MET A 91 -4.69 11.32 -0.16
CA MET A 91 -3.74 12.05 0.69
C MET A 91 -3.74 11.56 2.13
N GLU A 92 -4.93 11.30 2.70
CA GLU A 92 -5.07 10.79 4.05
C GLU A 92 -4.48 9.39 4.18
N ASN A 93 -4.75 8.50 3.23
CA ASN A 93 -4.14 7.16 3.19
C ASN A 93 -2.61 7.22 3.11
N GLN A 94 -2.06 8.13 2.29
CA GLN A 94 -0.61 8.33 2.19
C GLN A 94 -0.01 8.91 3.48
N ALA A 95 -0.68 9.89 4.10
CA ALA A 95 -0.24 10.45 5.38
C ALA A 95 -0.21 9.37 6.47
N LEU A 96 -1.28 8.58 6.59
CA LEU A 96 -1.37 7.46 7.54
C LEU A 96 -0.31 6.39 7.24
N ALA A 97 -0.08 6.07 5.97
CA ALA A 97 1.00 5.16 5.57
C ALA A 97 2.36 5.72 5.98
N SER A 98 2.62 7.00 5.77
CA SER A 98 3.91 7.64 6.13
C SER A 98 4.16 7.60 7.65
N VAL A 99 3.15 7.91 8.47
CA VAL A 99 3.23 7.82 9.94
C VAL A 99 3.49 6.38 10.36
N ARG A 100 2.77 5.42 9.75
CA ARG A 100 2.94 4.00 10.02
C ARG A 100 4.36 3.54 9.69
N TRP A 101 4.92 3.97 8.56
CA TRP A 101 6.30 3.70 8.15
C TRP A 101 7.33 4.37 9.08
N ASN A 102 7.08 5.61 9.50
CA ASN A 102 7.96 6.35 10.42
C ASN A 102 7.98 5.76 11.84
N ALA A 103 6.92 5.07 12.25
CA ALA A 103 6.85 4.35 13.52
C ALA A 103 7.73 3.08 13.55
N TRP A 104 8.29 2.64 12.42
CA TRP A 104 9.20 1.50 12.41
C TRP A 104 10.59 1.92 12.91
N PRO A 105 11.25 1.08 13.73
CA PRO A 105 12.57 1.39 14.24
C PRO A 105 13.59 1.51 13.11
N LYS A 106 14.05 2.74 12.84
CA LYS A 106 15.00 3.11 11.78
C LYS A 106 16.29 2.28 11.76
N ARG A 107 16.67 1.65 12.88
CA ARG A 107 17.92 0.87 13.01
C ARG A 107 17.82 -0.60 12.59
N ARG A 108 16.65 -1.13 12.22
CA ARG A 108 16.48 -2.58 11.95
C ARG A 108 15.85 -2.96 10.61
N LEU A 109 15.37 -1.98 9.85
CA LEU A 109 14.93 -2.14 8.46
C LEU A 109 15.72 -1.19 7.56
N CYS A 110 17.05 -1.30 7.56
CA CYS A 110 17.73 -1.10 6.28
C CYS A 110 17.29 -2.27 5.41
N MET A 111 16.17 -2.11 4.67
CA MET A 111 15.88 -2.97 3.52
C MET A 111 17.03 -2.73 2.54
N ARG A 112 18.10 -3.50 2.71
CA ARG A 112 19.33 -3.44 1.93
C ARG A 112 19.08 -4.17 0.61
N VAL A 113 18.09 -3.69 -0.14
CA VAL A 113 17.80 -4.14 -1.50
C VAL A 113 17.53 -2.88 -2.32
N GLN A 114 18.59 -2.45 -3.02
CA GLN A 114 18.64 -1.49 -4.12
C GLN A 114 18.39 0.00 -3.76
N PRO A 115 19.25 0.94 -4.19
CA PRO A 115 19.06 2.38 -3.99
C PRO A 115 17.94 2.90 -4.92
N GLY A 116 17.04 3.74 -4.39
CA GLY A 116 15.91 4.32 -5.15
C GLY A 116 14.58 4.33 -4.38
N TRP A 117 14.64 4.47 -3.06
CA TRP A 117 13.47 4.42 -2.19
C TRP A 117 13.08 5.84 -1.75
N ILE A 118 11.79 6.14 -1.89
CA ILE A 118 11.11 7.42 -1.62
C ILE A 118 11.14 8.37 -2.83
N CYS A 119 10.30 8.09 -3.82
CA CYS A 119 9.47 9.11 -4.43
C CYS A 119 8.01 8.66 -4.24
#